data_AF-A0A7J8G076-F1
#
_entry.id   AF-A0A7J8G076-F1
#
_cell.length_a   1.000
_cell.length_b   1.000
_cell.length_c   1.000
_cell.angle_alpha   90.00
_cell.angle_beta   90.00
_cell.angle_gamma   90.00
#
_symmetry.space_group_name_H-M   'P 1'
#
loop_
_entity.id
_entity.type
_entity.pdbx_description
1 polymer ?
#
loop_
_entity_poly.entity_id
_entity_poly.type
_entity_poly.pdbx_seq_one_letter_code
_entity_poly.pdbx_strand_id
1 'polypeptide(L)'
;MDMFGMMNDMIGNMEHMTAGGNCQTFSSSTVISYSNTGDGAPKVYQETSEMRSAPGGIRETRRTVRDSDSGLEQMSIGHHIRDRAHILQRSRNHRTGDQEERQDYINLDESEPFLLLITLSASHPVAPGPVPVN
;
A
#
# COMPACT_ATOMS: atom_id res chain seq x y z
N MET A 1 15.41 11.43 -14.96
CA MET A 1 14.29 12.06 -14.23
C MET A 1 13.95 11.12 -13.10
N ASP A 2 14.52 11.38 -11.92
CA ASP A 2 14.47 10.49 -10.77
C ASP A 2 13.08 10.53 -10.12
N MET A 3 12.40 9.38 -10.08
CA MET A 3 11.11 9.20 -9.40
C MET A 3 11.18 9.65 -7.93
N PHE A 4 12.35 9.46 -7.30
CA PHE A 4 12.67 9.91 -5.94
C PHE A 4 12.63 11.44 -5.79
N GLY A 5 13.05 12.19 -6.83
CA GLY A 5 13.01 13.66 -6.84
C GLY A 5 11.58 14.18 -6.91
N MET A 6 10.78 13.68 -7.86
CA MET A 6 9.37 14.07 -8.02
C MET A 6 8.50 13.77 -6.79
N MET A 7 8.76 12.67 -6.09
CA MET A 7 8.13 12.36 -4.80
C MET A 7 8.49 13.40 -3.74
N ASN A 8 9.76 13.78 -3.65
CA ASN A 8 10.25 14.72 -2.65
C ASN A 8 9.70 16.14 -2.89
N ASP A 9 9.60 16.55 -4.15
CA ASP A 9 8.97 17.81 -4.56
C ASP A 9 7.46 17.83 -4.28
N MET A 10 6.75 16.72 -4.53
CA MET A 10 5.32 16.60 -4.20
C MET A 10 5.07 16.60 -2.69
N ILE A 11 5.93 15.94 -1.90
CA ILE A 11 5.89 15.94 -0.43
C ILE A 11 6.13 17.34 0.14
N GLY A 12 7.15 18.05 -0.35
CA GLY A 12 7.45 19.42 0.11
C GLY A 12 6.33 20.42 -0.22
N ASN A 13 5.68 20.27 -1.38
CA ASN A 13 4.54 21.12 -1.75
C ASN A 13 3.25 20.76 -0.98
N MET A 14 3.12 19.49 -0.56
CA MET A 14 2.04 19.00 0.28
C MET A 14 2.16 19.50 1.72
N GLU A 15 3.35 19.55 2.31
CA GLU A 15 3.61 20.19 3.61
C GLU A 15 3.11 21.64 3.64
N HIS A 16 3.31 22.39 2.55
CA HIS A 16 2.82 23.76 2.43
C HIS A 16 1.29 23.88 2.35
N MET A 17 0.58 22.86 1.83
CA MET A 17 -0.89 22.82 1.80
C MET A 17 -1.54 22.30 3.09
N THR A 18 -0.79 21.62 3.97
CA THR A 18 -1.29 21.16 5.27
C THR A 18 -1.41 22.26 6.33
N ALA A 19 -0.91 23.46 6.05
CA ALA A 19 -0.96 24.62 6.96
C ALA A 19 -2.39 25.21 7.13
N GLY A 20 -3.36 24.81 6.31
CA GLY A 20 -4.78 25.15 6.44
C GLY A 20 -5.58 24.05 7.14
N GLY A 21 -6.18 24.36 8.29
CA GLY A 21 -6.75 23.39 9.23
C GLY A 21 -7.70 22.31 8.65
N ASN A 22 -7.61 21.12 9.26
CA ASN A 22 -8.44 19.92 9.01
C ASN A 22 -8.29 19.26 7.63
N CYS A 23 -7.07 19.24 7.08
CA CYS A 23 -6.79 18.53 5.83
C CYS A 23 -6.41 17.07 6.09
N GLN A 24 -7.06 16.14 5.39
CA GLN A 24 -6.66 14.74 5.28
C GLN A 24 -5.72 14.60 4.08
N THR A 25 -4.57 13.97 4.28
CA THR A 25 -3.54 13.82 3.27
C THR A 25 -3.54 12.40 2.74
N PHE A 26 -3.44 12.23 1.43
CA PHE A 26 -3.27 10.93 0.77
C PHE A 26 -2.12 11.01 -0.22
N SER A 27 -1.23 10.03 -0.17
CA SER A 27 -0.17 9.82 -1.13
C SER A 27 -0.21 8.37 -1.58
N SER A 28 -0.03 8.11 -2.88
CA SER A 28 0.00 6.77 -3.46
C SER A 28 1.02 6.73 -4.57
N SER A 29 1.73 5.62 -4.67
CA SER A 29 2.80 5.45 -5.64
C SER A 29 2.89 4.00 -6.05
N THR A 30 2.92 3.76 -7.35
CA THR A 30 2.93 2.42 -7.93
C THR A 30 4.09 2.30 -8.91
N VAL A 31 4.92 1.27 -8.71
CA VAL A 31 5.96 0.84 -9.63
C VAL A 31 5.47 -0.41 -10.33
N ILE A 32 5.54 -0.43 -11.66
CA ILE A 32 5.18 -1.59 -12.49
C ILE A 32 6.37 -1.89 -13.39
N SER A 33 6.90 -3.11 -13.29
CA SER A 33 7.90 -3.66 -14.19
C SER A 33 7.27 -4.77 -15.01
N TYR A 34 7.47 -4.69 -16.33
CA TYR A 34 6.96 -5.66 -17.29
C TYR A 34 8.14 -6.25 -18.04
N SER A 35 8.19 -7.58 -18.13
CA SER A 35 9.17 -8.26 -18.98
C SER A 35 8.51 -9.42 -19.72
N ASN A 36 8.78 -9.49 -21.03
CA ASN A 36 8.29 -10.56 -21.89
C ASN A 36 9.48 -11.10 -22.69
N THR A 37 9.93 -12.30 -22.33
CA THR A 37 11.10 -12.95 -22.95
C THR A 37 10.70 -13.89 -24.10
N GLY A 38 9.41 -13.95 -24.47
CA GLY A 38 8.91 -14.77 -25.59
C GLY A 38 8.54 -16.21 -25.24
N ASP A 39 8.95 -16.71 -24.07
CA ASP A 39 8.73 -18.10 -23.61
C ASP A 39 7.54 -18.26 -22.63
N GLY A 40 6.48 -17.44 -22.74
CA GLY A 40 5.25 -17.63 -21.97
C GLY A 40 4.50 -16.36 -21.59
N ALA A 41 3.67 -16.45 -20.54
CA ALA A 41 2.95 -15.30 -19.99
C ALA A 41 3.96 -14.23 -19.50
N PRO A 42 3.67 -12.93 -19.71
CA PRO A 42 4.58 -11.87 -19.31
C PRO A 42 4.76 -11.83 -17.80
N LYS A 43 6.00 -11.59 -17.37
CA LYS A 43 6.35 -11.41 -15.97
C LYS A 43 6.06 -9.97 -15.59
N VAL A 44 5.22 -9.80 -14.57
CA VAL A 44 4.81 -8.50 -14.06
C VAL A 44 5.19 -8.44 -12.59
N TYR A 45 5.95 -7.41 -12.24
CA TYR A 45 6.15 -7.02 -10.85
C TYR A 45 5.44 -5.68 -10.64
N GLN A 46 4.51 -5.64 -9.70
CA GLN A 46 3.82 -4.43 -9.32
C GLN A 46 3.98 -4.22 -7.83
N GLU A 47 4.41 -3.02 -7.44
CA GLU A 47 4.49 -2.60 -6.06
C GLU A 47 3.78 -1.26 -5.89
N THR A 48 2.81 -1.21 -4.99
CA THR A 48 2.07 0.00 -4.64
C THR A 48 2.30 0.33 -3.17
N SER A 49 2.60 1.59 -2.88
CA SER A 49 2.72 2.13 -1.53
C SER A 49 1.79 3.34 -1.39
N GLU A 50 0.94 3.32 -0.38
CA GLU A 50 -0.05 4.33 -0.05
C GLU A 50 0.17 4.80 1.38
N MET A 51 0.06 6.10 1.62
CA MET A 51 0.06 6.69 2.95
C MET A 51 -1.08 7.68 3.08
N ARG A 52 -1.81 7.61 4.19
CA ARG A 52 -2.87 8.54 4.57
C ARG A 52 -2.58 9.13 5.93
N SER A 53 -2.69 10.44 6.07
CA SER A 53 -2.53 11.12 7.35
C SER A 53 -3.74 12.00 7.64
N ALA A 54 -4.20 12.00 8.88
CA ALA A 54 -5.33 12.81 9.31
C ALA A 54 -5.00 13.61 10.58
N PRO A 55 -5.70 14.74 10.81
CA PRO A 55 -5.57 15.51 12.04
C PRO A 55 -5.77 14.60 13.28
N GLY A 56 -5.04 14.89 14.35
CA GLY A 56 -5.08 14.06 15.58
C GLY A 56 -3.97 13.01 15.68
N GLY A 57 -3.07 12.93 14.70
CA GLY A 57 -1.91 12.05 14.70
C GLY A 57 -2.21 10.64 14.20
N ILE A 58 -3.22 10.50 13.33
CA ILE A 58 -3.61 9.25 12.70
C ILE A 58 -2.84 9.11 11.38
N ARG A 59 -2.19 7.97 11.16
CA ARG A 59 -1.50 7.64 9.91
C ARG A 59 -1.78 6.20 9.49
N GLU A 60 -2.29 6.02 8.28
CA GLU A 60 -2.45 4.72 7.65
C GLU A 60 -1.37 4.54 6.57
N THR A 61 -0.73 3.38 6.53
CA THR A 61 0.22 2.99 5.49
C THR A 61 -0.23 1.69 4.87
N ARG A 62 -0.34 1.62 3.55
CA ARG A 62 -0.68 0.40 2.84
C ARG A 62 0.36 0.11 1.78
N ARG A 63 0.90 -1.10 1.76
CA ARG A 63 1.83 -1.58 0.74
C ARG A 63 1.28 -2.86 0.13
N THR A 64 1.28 -2.96 -1.19
CA THR A 64 0.89 -4.19 -1.89
C THR A 64 1.93 -4.53 -2.93
N VAL A 65 2.36 -5.79 -2.95
CA VAL A 65 3.31 -6.31 -3.93
C VAL A 65 2.64 -7.45 -4.66
N ARG A 66 2.78 -7.49 -5.99
CA ARG A 66 2.37 -8.58 -6.85
C ARG A 66 3.51 -8.96 -7.74
N ASP A 67 3.93 -10.20 -7.64
CA ASP A 67 4.99 -10.75 -8.48
C ASP A 67 4.45 -11.98 -9.22
N SER A 68 4.27 -11.83 -10.53
CA SER A 68 3.84 -12.92 -11.40
C SER A 68 4.94 -13.96 -11.66
N ASP A 69 6.22 -13.65 -11.40
CA ASP A 69 7.32 -14.61 -11.57
C ASP A 69 7.31 -15.68 -10.48
N SER A 70 7.24 -15.26 -9.22
CA SER A 70 7.12 -16.17 -8.07
C SER A 70 5.67 -16.62 -7.79
N GLY A 71 4.67 -15.90 -8.30
CA GLY A 71 3.26 -16.09 -7.96
C GLY A 71 2.89 -15.54 -6.58
N LEU A 72 3.74 -14.67 -6.02
CA LEU A 72 3.60 -14.11 -4.68
C LEU A 72 2.82 -12.80 -4.72
N GLU A 73 1.77 -12.73 -3.90
CA GLU A 73 1.05 -11.50 -3.60
C GLU A 73 1.21 -11.17 -2.12
N GLN A 74 1.62 -9.94 -1.80
CA GLN A 74 1.73 -9.46 -0.42
C GLN A 74 0.94 -8.18 -0.24
N MET A 75 0.38 -8.01 0.94
CA MET A 75 -0.27 -6.80 1.42
C MET A 75 0.20 -6.52 2.84
N SER A 76 0.52 -5.27 3.14
CA SER A 76 0.70 -4.79 4.50
C SER A 76 -0.14 -3.54 4.70
N ILE A 77 -0.88 -3.46 5.80
CA ILE A 77 -1.64 -2.29 6.22
C ILE A 77 -1.21 -1.97 7.65
N GLY A 78 -0.67 -0.79 7.87
CA GLY A 78 -0.29 -0.27 9.17
C GLY A 78 -1.13 0.93 9.55
N HIS A 79 -1.95 0.80 10.59
CA HIS A 79 -2.66 1.91 11.20
C HIS A 79 -1.90 2.42 12.41
N HIS A 80 -1.58 3.70 12.44
CA HIS A 80 -0.82 4.33 13.48
C HIS A 80 -1.65 5.47 14.08
N ILE A 81 -1.64 5.59 15.39
CA ILE A 81 -2.21 6.70 16.14
C ILE A 81 -1.19 7.09 17.19
N ARG A 82 -0.48 8.20 16.94
CA ARG A 82 0.62 8.67 17.78
C ARG A 82 1.66 7.56 18.02
N ASP A 83 1.77 7.05 19.24
CA ASP A 83 2.72 6.01 19.70
C ASP A 83 2.18 4.57 19.56
N ARG A 84 0.91 4.43 19.18
CA ARG A 84 0.19 3.15 19.06
C ARG A 84 0.08 2.75 17.59
N ALA A 85 0.28 1.46 17.27
CA ALA A 85 0.12 0.99 15.90
C ALA A 85 -0.36 -0.46 15.78
N HIS A 86 -1.23 -0.71 14.81
CA HIS A 86 -1.65 -2.05 14.41
C HIS A 86 -1.22 -2.30 12.97
N ILE A 87 -0.41 -3.33 12.76
CA ILE A 87 0.10 -3.72 11.45
C ILE A 87 -0.47 -5.08 11.09
N LEU A 88 -1.24 -5.13 10.01
CA LEU A 88 -1.71 -6.34 9.34
C LEU A 88 -0.79 -6.63 8.16
N GLN A 89 -0.28 -7.84 8.06
CA GLN A 89 0.44 -8.33 6.88
C GLN A 89 -0.24 -9.60 6.39
N ARG A 90 -0.40 -9.71 5.08
CA ARG A 90 -0.95 -10.90 4.43
C ARG A 90 -0.10 -11.23 3.22
N SER A 91 0.36 -12.46 3.13
CA SER A 91 1.05 -13.01 1.96
C SER A 91 0.22 -14.16 1.40
N ARG A 92 0.24 -14.30 0.08
CA ARG A 92 -0.40 -15.41 -0.63
C ARG A 92 0.51 -15.84 -1.77
N ASN A 93 0.87 -17.10 -1.77
CA ASN A 93 1.63 -17.72 -2.84
C ASN A 93 0.69 -18.59 -3.68
N HIS A 94 0.39 -18.14 -4.91
CA HIS A 94 -0.50 -18.87 -5.81
C HIS A 94 0.11 -20.17 -6.34
N ARG A 95 1.44 -20.33 -6.27
CA ARG A 95 2.14 -21.52 -6.77
C ARG A 95 2.12 -22.66 -5.76
N THR A 96 2.32 -22.36 -4.48
CA THR A 96 2.28 -23.35 -3.40
C THR A 96 0.89 -23.47 -2.77
N GLY A 97 0.01 -22.48 -2.98
CA GLY A 97 -1.28 -22.36 -2.30
C GLY A 97 -1.18 -21.81 -0.88
N ASP A 98 0.03 -21.46 -0.45
CA ASP A 98 0.31 -21.01 0.91
C ASP A 98 -0.25 -19.59 1.14
N GLN A 99 -0.81 -19.38 2.33
CA GLN A 99 -1.38 -18.11 2.74
C GLN A 99 -0.99 -17.86 4.20
N GLU A 100 -0.31 -16.75 4.43
CA GLU A 100 0.07 -16.33 5.77
C GLU A 100 -0.60 -14.99 6.09
N GLU A 101 -1.10 -14.86 7.31
CA GLU A 101 -1.58 -13.61 7.87
C GLU A 101 -0.88 -13.37 9.20
N ARG A 102 -0.39 -12.16 9.39
CA ARG A 102 0.31 -11.72 10.61
C ARG A 102 -0.29 -10.41 11.08
N GLN A 103 -0.56 -10.33 12.38
CA GLN A 103 -1.03 -9.13 13.04
C GLN A 103 -0.04 -8.77 14.14
N ASP A 104 0.50 -7.56 14.09
CA ASP A 104 1.44 -7.02 15.07
C ASP A 104 0.82 -5.78 15.72
N TYR A 105 0.85 -5.73 17.06
CA TYR A 105 0.33 -4.63 17.87
C TYR A 105 1.49 -3.97 18.61
N ILE A 106 1.62 -2.66 18.46
CA ILE A 106 2.67 -1.85 19.08
C ILE A 106 2.01 -0.91 20.09
N ASN A 107 2.39 -1.06 21.37
CA ASN A 107 1.90 -0.24 22.49
C ASN A 107 0.35 -0.18 22.62
N LEU A 108 -0.34 -1.27 22.25
CA LEU A 108 -1.80 -1.39 22.30
C LEU A 108 -2.21 -2.52 23.23
N ASP A 109 -3.31 -2.31 23.95
CA ASP A 109 -4.03 -3.33 24.70
C ASP A 109 -5.08 -3.99 23.78
N GLU A 110 -5.26 -5.32 23.86
CA GLU A 110 -6.14 -6.12 22.99
C GLU A 110 -7.63 -5.70 23.06
N SER A 111 -8.02 -4.90 24.06
CA SER A 111 -9.41 -4.49 24.30
C SER A 111 -9.85 -3.22 23.56
N GLU A 112 -8.97 -2.54 22.81
CA GLU A 112 -9.32 -1.28 22.13
C GLU A 112 -9.84 -1.51 20.69
N PRO A 113 -11.09 -1.16 20.37
CA PRO A 113 -11.64 -1.33 19.02
C PRO A 113 -11.05 -0.27 18.07
N PHE A 114 -9.93 -0.58 17.41
CA PHE A 114 -9.32 0.34 16.45
C PHE A 114 -9.72 0.06 15.00
N LEU A 115 -10.16 1.13 14.32
CA LEU A 115 -10.00 1.45 12.89
C LEU A 115 -10.44 0.42 11.82
N LEU A 116 -11.32 -0.54 12.14
CA LEU A 116 -12.11 -1.27 11.12
C LEU A 116 -12.87 -0.33 10.15
N LEU A 117 -13.00 0.95 10.49
CA LEU A 117 -13.61 1.97 9.65
C LEU A 117 -12.71 2.49 8.52
N ILE A 118 -11.37 2.49 8.65
CA ILE A 118 -10.50 3.01 7.55
C ILE A 118 -10.27 1.94 6.47
N THR A 119 -10.26 0.67 6.86
CA THR A 119 -10.17 -0.48 5.94
C THR A 119 -11.30 -0.54 4.92
N LEU A 120 -12.44 0.13 5.15
CA LEU A 120 -13.60 0.07 4.25
C LEU A 120 -13.45 0.91 2.97
N SER A 121 -12.40 1.74 2.83
CA SER A 121 -12.23 2.60 1.65
C SER A 121 -11.37 2.01 0.52
N ALA A 122 -10.87 0.78 0.69
CA ALA A 122 -9.94 0.15 -0.25
C ALA A 122 -10.57 -0.87 -1.21
N SER A 123 -11.88 -0.86 -1.41
CA SER A 123 -12.52 -1.50 -2.56
C SER A 123 -12.37 -0.62 -3.82
N HIS A 124 -11.13 -0.27 -4.17
CA HIS A 124 -10.83 0.09 -5.55
C HIS A 124 -10.33 -1.17 -6.23
N PRO A 125 -11.00 -1.65 -7.30
CA PRO A 125 -10.43 -2.71 -8.11
C PRO A 125 -9.11 -2.15 -8.64
N VAL A 126 -8.01 -2.82 -8.30
CA VAL A 126 -6.78 -2.76 -9.09
C VAL A 126 -7.21 -2.92 -10.54
N ALA A 127 -7.14 -1.83 -11.31
CA ALA A 127 -7.54 -1.87 -12.70
C ALA A 127 -6.72 -2.98 -13.36
N PRO A 128 -7.35 -3.92 -14.11
CA PRO A 128 -6.59 -4.81 -14.95
C PRO A 128 -5.74 -3.91 -15.85
N GLY A 129 -4.41 -4.09 -15.81
CA GLY A 129 -3.50 -3.35 -16.65
C GLY A 129 -3.95 -3.40 -18.12
N PRO A 130 -3.57 -2.43 -18.95
CA PRO A 130 -4.01 -2.38 -20.34
C PRO A 130 -3.72 -3.72 -21.00
N VAL A 131 -4.79 -4.43 -21.35
CA VAL A 131 -4.71 -5.62 -22.19
C VAL A 131 -4.08 -5.16 -23.51
N PRO A 132 -2.97 -5.76 -23.97
CA PRO A 132 -2.46 -5.45 -25.28
C PRO A 132 -3.53 -5.83 -26.30
N VAL A 133 -4.10 -4.82 -26.97
CA VAL A 133 -4.98 -5.02 -28.12
C VAL A 133 -4.12 -5.59 -29.24
N ASN A 134 -4.51 -6.75 -29.76
CA ASN A 134 -3.97 -7.29 -31.00
C ASN A 134 -4.56 -6.53 -32.18
#